data_AF-A0A2W5IET3-F1
#
_entry.id   AF-A0A2W5IET3-F1
#
_cell.length_a   1.000
_cell.length_b   1.000
_cell.length_c   1.000
_cell.angle_alpha   90.00
_cell.angle_beta   90.00
_cell.angle_gamma   90.00
#
_symmetry.space_group_name_H-M   'P 1'
#
loop_
_entity.id
_entity.type
_entity.pdbx_description
1 polymer ?
#
loop_
_entity_poly.entity_id
_entity_poly.type
_entity_poly.pdbx_seq_one_letter_code
_entity_poly.pdbx_strand_id
1 'polypeptide(L)' 'MTEFEVALHREFGEMVGDTLLNDTVLSELDGKTPQEALDSGYEIRDVWLALCRHQQVPEERQWGPDIGAGDMVE' A
#
# COMPACT_ATOMS: atom_id res chain seq x y z
N MET A 1 7.21 -9.44 7.85
CA MET A 1 7.61 -8.35 6.95
C MET A 1 7.57 -8.84 5.52
N THR A 2 6.43 -8.58 4.91
CA THR A 2 6.13 -8.63 3.49
C THR A 2 6.81 -7.45 2.77
N GLU A 3 6.92 -7.52 1.45
CA GLU A 3 7.40 -6.41 0.62
C GLU A 3 6.57 -5.13 0.81
N PHE A 4 5.26 -5.27 1.05
CA PHE A 4 4.35 -4.16 1.30
C PHE A 4 4.71 -3.40 2.57
N GLU A 5 4.86 -4.10 3.70
CA GLU A 5 5.26 -3.52 5.00
C GLU A 5 6.56 -2.71 4.88
N VAL A 6 7.56 -3.26 4.16
CA VAL A 6 8.86 -2.59 3.97
C VAL A 6 8.70 -1.26 3.23
N ALA A 7 7.89 -1.20 2.19
CA ALA A 7 7.69 0.05 1.45
C ALA A 7 6.83 1.06 2.21
N LEU A 8 5.84 0.56 2.93
CA LEU A 8 5.04 1.38 3.82
C LEU A 8 5.92 2.08 4.86
N HIS A 9 6.81 1.32 5.49
CA HIS A 9 7.74 1.85 6.50
C HIS A 9 8.78 2.78 5.87
N ARG A 10 9.16 2.59 4.59
CA ARG A 10 10.04 3.51 3.87
C ARG A 10 9.37 4.85 3.56
N GLU A 11 8.11 4.86 3.12
CA GLU A 11 7.42 6.09 2.73
C GLU A 11 6.90 6.87 3.96
N PHE A 12 6.40 6.17 4.99
CA PHE A 12 5.70 6.80 6.11
C PHE A 12 6.44 6.67 7.45
N GLY A 13 7.49 5.86 7.53
CA GLY A 13 8.14 5.47 8.78
C GLY A 13 7.43 4.30 9.46
N GLU A 14 8.13 3.58 10.34
CA GLU A 14 7.63 2.35 10.98
C GLU A 14 6.36 2.59 11.79
N MET A 15 6.36 3.53 12.74
CA MET A 15 5.21 3.79 13.61
C MET A 15 3.94 4.18 12.84
N VAL A 16 4.06 5.08 11.86
CA VAL A 16 2.92 5.53 11.06
C VAL A 16 2.52 4.42 10.08
N GLY A 17 3.49 3.74 9.49
CA GLY A 17 3.27 2.59 8.61
C GLY A 17 2.45 1.49 9.29
N ASP A 18 2.80 1.09 10.51
CA ASP A 18 2.04 0.11 11.29
C ASP A 18 0.58 0.53 11.50
N THR A 19 0.33 1.80 11.85
CA THR A 19 -1.04 2.32 11.97
C THR A 19 -1.77 2.34 10.62
N LEU A 20 -1.09 2.70 9.54
CA LEU A 20 -1.68 2.68 8.20
C LEU A 20 -2.06 1.25 7.77
N LEU A 21 -1.20 0.29 8.06
CA LEU A 21 -1.39 -1.12 7.73
C LEU A 21 -2.56 -1.75 8.48
N ASN A 22 -2.67 -1.46 9.79
CA ASN A 22 -3.54 -2.19 10.70
C ASN A 22 -4.82 -1.44 11.09
N ASP A 23 -4.87 -0.12 11.01
CA ASP A 23 -5.99 0.69 11.53
C ASP A 23 -6.71 1.51 10.44
N THR A 24 -6.15 1.64 9.25
CA THR A 24 -6.77 2.42 8.17
C THR A 24 -7.77 1.59 7.39
N VAL A 25 -9.06 1.80 7.63
CA VAL A 25 -10.11 1.12 6.88
C VAL A 25 -10.35 1.80 5.53
N LEU A 26 -10.19 1.05 4.44
CA LEU A 26 -10.30 1.54 3.07
C LEU A 26 -11.61 1.07 2.44
N SER A 27 -12.50 2.02 2.10
CA SER A 27 -13.79 1.71 1.45
C SER A 27 -13.62 1.04 0.08
N GLU A 28 -12.52 1.32 -0.62
CA GLU A 28 -12.18 0.70 -1.91
C GLU A 28 -11.77 -0.78 -1.77
N LEU A 29 -11.44 -1.24 -0.57
CA LEU A 29 -11.09 -2.63 -0.25
C LEU A 29 -12.23 -3.33 0.50
N ASP A 30 -13.47 -2.97 0.18
CA ASP A 30 -14.69 -3.47 0.84
C ASP A 30 -14.71 -3.21 2.36
N GLY A 31 -14.15 -2.07 2.79
CA GLY A 31 -14.12 -1.69 4.20
C GLY A 31 -13.13 -2.50 5.04
N LYS A 32 -12.04 -2.97 4.41
CA LYS A 32 -10.93 -3.67 5.07
C LYS A 32 -9.73 -2.74 5.29
N THR A 33 -8.88 -3.10 6.24
CA THR A 33 -7.53 -2.53 6.35
C THR A 33 -6.60 -3.07 5.26
N PRO A 34 -5.47 -2.41 4.96
CA PRO A 34 -4.48 -2.97 4.04
C PRO A 34 -4.05 -4.40 4.42
N GLN A 35 -3.83 -4.67 5.71
CA GLN A 35 -3.48 -6.01 6.19
C GLN A 35 -4.60 -7.03 5.93
N GLU A 36 -5.84 -6.68 6.24
CA GLU A 36 -7.00 -7.56 6.01
C GLU A 36 -7.25 -7.81 4.52
N ALA A 37 -7.03 -6.80 3.68
CA ALA A 37 -7.16 -6.93 2.24
C ALA A 37 -6.10 -7.86 1.65
N LEU A 38 -4.84 -7.72 2.07
CA LEU A 38 -3.77 -8.63 1.66
C LEU A 38 -4.07 -10.08 2.10
N ASP A 39 -4.51 -10.28 3.34
CA ASP A 39 -4.91 -11.61 3.85
C ASP A 39 -6.11 -12.20 3.09
N SER A 40 -7.02 -11.33 2.63
CA SER A 40 -8.16 -11.70 1.79
C SER A 40 -7.78 -11.98 0.32
N GLY A 41 -6.51 -11.83 -0.05
CA GLY A 41 -6.00 -12.11 -1.39
C GLY A 41 -6.09 -10.96 -2.40
N TYR A 42 -6.23 -9.71 -1.94
CA TYR A 42 -6.12 -8.56 -2.83
C TYR A 42 -4.67 -8.41 -3.32
N GLU A 43 -4.52 -7.99 -4.57
CA GLU A 43 -3.21 -7.71 -5.15
C GLU A 43 -2.52 -6.56 -4.40
N ILE A 44 -1.22 -6.72 -4.13
CA ILE A 44 -0.40 -5.73 -3.41
C ILE A 44 -0.50 -4.34 -4.04
N ARG A 45 -0.49 -4.29 -5.38
CA ARG A 45 -0.62 -3.05 -6.14
C ARG A 45 -1.95 -2.33 -5.88
N ASP A 46 -3.04 -3.07 -5.83
CA ASP A 46 -4.37 -2.49 -5.62
C ASP A 46 -4.52 -1.95 -4.20
N VAL A 47 -4.00 -2.69 -3.21
CA VAL A 47 -3.95 -2.24 -1.81
C VAL A 47 -3.11 -0.97 -1.66
N TRP A 48 -1.94 -0.92 -2.30
CA TRP A 48 -1.07 0.25 -2.29
C TRP A 48 -1.73 1.49 -2.91
N LEU A 49 -2.35 1.34 -4.08
CA LEU A 49 -3.01 2.44 -4.76
C LEU A 49 -4.24 2.94 -3.99
N ALA A 50 -5.04 2.04 -3.41
CA ALA A 50 -6.17 2.41 -2.55
C ALA A 50 -5.71 3.20 -1.32
N LEU A 51 -4.63 2.76 -0.68
CA LEU A 51 -4.05 3.49 0.46
C LEU A 51 -3.51 4.86 0.03
N CYS A 52 -2.78 4.93 -1.08
CA CYS A 52 -2.25 6.18 -1.62
C CYS A 52 -3.36 7.19 -1.93
N ARG A 53 -4.47 6.75 -2.54
CA ARG A 53 -5.64 7.60 -2.80
C ARG A 53 -6.26 8.10 -1.49
N HIS A 54 -6.42 7.22 -0.51
CA HIS A 54 -6.96 7.58 0.80
C HIS A 54 -6.10 8.61 1.53
N GLN A 55 -4.77 8.43 1.50
CA GLN A 55 -3.80 9.35 2.10
C GLN A 55 -3.52 10.59 1.24
N GLN A 56 -4.21 10.73 0.09
CA GLN A 56 -4.03 11.83 -0.85
C GLN A 56 -2.58 12.01 -1.31
N VAL A 57 -1.86 10.90 -1.43
CA VAL A 57 -0.49 10.87 -1.94
C VAL A 57 -0.54 11.28 -3.42
N PRO A 58 0.22 12.31 -3.86
CA PRO A 58 0.23 12.71 -5.26
C PRO A 58 0.78 11.58 -6.12
N GLU A 59 0.22 11.39 -7.32
CA GLU A 59 0.55 10.29 -8.25
C GLU A 59 2.06 10.14 -8.50
N GLU A 60 2.77 11.27 -8.57
CA GLU A 60 4.24 11.34 -8.72
C GLU A 60 5.00 10.64 -7.59
N ARG A 61 4.36 10.32 -6.46
CA ARG A 61 4.92 9.67 -5.28
C ARG A 61 4.32 8.30 -4.98
N GLN A 62 3.37 7.83 -5.79
CA GLN A 62 2.66 6.56 -5.56
C GLN A 62 3.43 5.31 -6.02
N TRP A 63 4.75 5.37 -6.22
CA TRP A 63 5.51 4.32 -6.91
C TRP A 63 5.66 2.98 -6.17
N GLY A 64 5.13 2.86 -4.95
CA GLY A 64 4.92 1.58 -4.27
C GLY A 64 6.15 0.73 -3.99
N PRO A 65 5.95 -0.42 -3.34
CA PRO A 65 7.05 -1.34 -2.98
C PRO A 65 7.82 -1.89 -4.17
N ASP A 66 7.15 -2.06 -5.30
CA ASP A 66 7.73 -2.74 -6.46
C ASP A 66 7.19 -2.22 -7.81
N ILE A 67 7.30 -0.91 -8.08
CA ILE A 67 7.62 -0.47 -9.47
C ILE A 67 9.13 -0.63 -9.69
N GLY A 68 9.58 -1.85 -9.36
CA GLY A 68 10.63 -2.63 -9.98
C GLY A 68 10.11 -4.00 -10.42
N ALA A 69 8.79 -4.25 -10.45
CA ALA A 69 8.20 -5.53 -10.85
C ALA A 69 8.13 -5.65 -12.39
N GLY A 70 9.29 -5.56 -13.04
CA GLY A 70 9.51 -5.83 -14.46
C GLY A 70 8.97 -4.75 -15.42
N ASP A 71 9.81 -4.32 -16.37
CA ASP A 71 9.35 -3.75 -17.65
C ASP A 71 8.78 -2.32 -17.64
N MET A 72 9.68 -1.32 -17.73
CA MET A 72 9.44 -0.05 -18.45
C MET A 72 10.63 0.30 -19.38
N VAL A 73 11.14 -0.74 -20.05
CA VAL A 73 11.57 -0.65 -21.44
C VAL A 73 10.48 -1.44 -22.17
N GLU A 74 9.55 -0.86 -22.93
CA GLU A 74 9.71 0.05 -24.08
C GLU A 74 8.74 1.25 -24.06
#